data_AF-A0AAX2QBF8-F1
#
_entry.id   AF-A0AAX2QBF8-F1
#
_cell.length_a   1.000
_cell.length_b   1.000
_cell.length_c   1.000
_cell.angle_alpha   90.00
_cell.angle_beta   90.00
_cell.angle_gamma   90.00
#
_symmetry.space_group_name_H-M   'P 1'
#
loop_
_entity.id
_entity.type
_entity.pdbx_description
1 polymer ?
#
loop_
_entity_poly.entity_id
_entity_poly.type
_entity_poly.pdbx_seq_one_letter_code
_entity_poly.pdbx_strand_id
1 'polypeptide(L)'
;MPRPDIRLRHTGLGPVAVFGASNFPLAFSVAERYGLGAGRRLPFIAKAHSGHPGTSELVGRAVQRAVRDCGMPEGVFSLLFDSGRQISQALVADQRVIVLFNVEKRA
;
A
#
# COMPACT_ATOMS: atom_id res chain seq x y z
N MET A 1 -2.19 48.14 2.89
CA MET A 1 -2.37 47.04 1.91
C MET A 1 -3.10 45.90 2.58
N PRO A 2 -4.07 45.25 1.91
CA PRO A 2 -4.77 44.09 2.48
C PRO A 2 -3.83 42.89 2.63
N ARG A 3 -4.10 42.03 3.62
CA ARG A 3 -3.27 40.86 3.94
C ARG A 3 -3.43 39.79 2.85
N PRO A 4 -2.36 39.15 2.36
CA PRO A 4 -2.47 38.07 1.37
C PRO A 4 -3.29 36.89 1.92
N ASP A 5 -4.23 36.35 1.13
CA ASP A 5 -4.96 35.11 1.46
C ASP A 5 -4.09 33.90 1.12
N ILE A 6 -3.46 33.30 2.14
CA ILE A 6 -2.63 32.10 2.02
C ILE A 6 -3.46 30.90 2.45
N ARG A 7 -3.57 29.90 1.58
CA ARG A 7 -4.28 28.65 1.87
C ARG A 7 -3.39 27.44 1.64
N LEU A 8 -3.52 26.45 2.53
CA LEU A 8 -2.83 25.17 2.44
C LEU A 8 -3.84 24.06 2.18
N ARG A 9 -3.52 23.16 1.25
CA ARG A 9 -4.26 21.91 1.04
C ARG A 9 -3.26 20.78 0.82
N HIS A 10 -3.60 19.58 1.27
CA HIS A 10 -2.82 18.40 0.94
C HIS A 10 -3.28 17.89 -0.43
N THR A 11 -2.40 17.33 -1.27
CA THR A 11 -2.72 16.65 -2.56
C THR A 11 -2.15 15.22 -2.58
N GLY A 12 -2.85 14.29 -3.21
CA GLY A 12 -2.45 12.88 -3.23
C GLY A 12 -1.16 12.71 -4.02
N LEU A 13 -0.21 11.91 -3.52
CA LEU A 13 1.11 11.81 -4.12
C LEU A 13 1.20 10.76 -5.26
N GLY A 14 0.20 9.88 -5.39
CA GLY A 14 0.15 8.81 -6.38
C GLY A 14 -0.05 7.42 -5.75
N PRO A 15 0.03 6.34 -6.56
CA PRO A 15 0.03 4.96 -6.08
C PRO A 15 1.12 4.70 -5.05
N VAL A 16 0.77 3.98 -3.99
CA VAL A 16 1.71 3.63 -2.91
C VAL A 16 1.93 2.12 -2.88
N ALA A 17 3.20 1.70 -2.96
CA ALA A 17 3.60 0.31 -2.75
C ALA A 17 4.08 0.08 -1.31
N VAL A 18 3.55 -0.95 -0.67
CA VAL A 18 3.94 -1.38 0.68
C VAL A 18 4.47 -2.80 0.66
N PHE A 19 5.61 -2.99 1.31
CA PHE A 19 6.29 -4.26 1.42
C PHE A 19 5.97 -4.90 2.77
N GLY A 20 5.35 -6.08 2.74
CA GLY A 20 4.98 -6.80 3.96
C GLY A 20 6.19 -7.22 4.80
N ALA A 21 6.10 -7.01 6.12
CA ALA A 21 7.08 -7.51 7.09
C ALA A 21 6.83 -9.00 7.37
N SER A 22 7.88 -9.77 7.65
CA SER A 22 7.79 -11.22 7.81
C SER A 22 7.14 -11.64 9.14
N ASN A 23 7.29 -10.78 10.15
CA ASN A 23 6.90 -11.02 11.54
C ASN A 23 5.45 -10.66 11.88
N PHE A 24 4.75 -9.93 11.00
CA PHE A 24 3.37 -9.48 11.24
C PHE A 24 2.50 -9.61 9.97
N PRO A 25 2.00 -10.82 9.68
CA PRO A 25 1.29 -11.10 8.42
C PRO A 25 -0.08 -10.40 8.29
N LEU A 26 -0.66 -9.93 9.41
CA LEU A 26 -1.97 -9.27 9.45
C LEU A 26 -1.86 -7.75 9.64
N ALA A 27 -1.12 -7.31 10.66
CA ALA A 27 -1.09 -5.91 11.07
C ALA A 27 -0.18 -5.05 10.17
N PHE A 28 1.09 -5.40 9.97
CA PHE A 28 2.07 -4.53 9.31
C PHE A 28 2.27 -4.78 7.81
N SER A 29 1.43 -5.60 7.17
CA SER A 29 1.63 -6.00 5.75
C SER A 29 0.75 -5.26 4.75
N VAL A 30 -0.57 -5.38 4.87
CA VAL A 30 -1.50 -5.03 3.77
C VAL A 30 -2.54 -3.99 4.16
N ALA A 31 -3.11 -4.07 5.36
CA ALA A 31 -4.31 -3.31 5.72
C ALA A 31 -4.05 -2.05 6.55
N GLU A 32 -3.05 -2.04 7.44
CA GLU A 32 -2.85 -0.93 8.38
C GLU A 32 -2.54 0.40 7.69
N ARG A 33 -1.76 0.39 6.60
CA ARG A 33 -1.47 1.61 5.83
C ARG A 33 -2.55 2.00 4.82
N TYR A 34 -3.45 1.07 4.46
CA TYR A 34 -4.67 1.44 3.75
C TYR A 34 -5.45 2.45 4.59
N GLY A 35 -5.57 2.24 5.91
CA GLY A 35 -6.22 3.16 6.85
C GLY A 35 -5.50 4.50 7.07
N LEU A 36 -4.16 4.50 7.13
CA LEU A 36 -3.38 5.73 7.37
C LEU A 36 -3.26 6.65 6.13
N GLY A 37 -3.49 6.10 4.93
CA GLY A 37 -3.65 6.86 3.69
C GLY A 37 -5.11 7.15 3.30
N ALA A 38 -6.08 6.40 3.84
CA ALA A 38 -7.50 6.36 3.43
C ALA A 38 -8.32 7.62 3.71
N GLY A 39 -7.75 8.67 4.32
CA GLY A 39 -8.33 10.01 4.19
C GLY A 39 -8.35 10.50 2.73
N ARG A 40 -7.69 9.77 1.82
CA ARG A 40 -7.45 10.13 0.42
C ARG A 40 -7.61 8.86 -0.44
N ARG A 41 -8.38 8.96 -1.52
CA ARG A 41 -8.60 7.90 -2.52
C ARG A 41 -7.32 7.62 -3.33
N LEU A 42 -6.32 7.01 -2.72
CA LEU A 42 -5.05 6.67 -3.36
C LEU A 42 -5.01 5.17 -3.71
N PRO A 43 -4.58 4.79 -4.92
CA PRO A 43 -4.29 3.40 -5.25
C PRO A 43 -3.20 2.82 -4.35
N PHE A 44 -3.37 1.56 -3.96
CA PHE A 44 -2.49 0.87 -3.04
C PHE A 44 -2.04 -0.49 -3.60
N ILE A 45 -0.73 -0.74 -3.55
CA ILE A 45 -0.11 -1.97 -4.02
C ILE A 45 0.56 -2.64 -2.83
N ALA A 46 0.05 -3.80 -2.41
CA ALA A 46 0.70 -4.61 -1.40
C ALA A 46 1.60 -5.66 -2.05
N LYS A 47 2.85 -5.77 -1.63
CA LYS A 47 3.74 -6.88 -1.98
C LYS A 47 3.75 -7.88 -0.83
N ALA A 48 3.24 -9.09 -1.09
CA ALA A 48 3.17 -10.18 -0.12
C ALA A 48 4.57 -10.66 0.30
N HIS A 49 4.78 -10.87 1.60
CA HIS A 49 6.01 -11.50 2.07
C HIS A 49 5.99 -13.01 1.76
N SER A 50 7.12 -13.54 1.30
CA SER A 50 7.23 -14.95 0.86
C SER A 50 7.09 -15.96 2.01
N GLY A 51 7.31 -15.53 3.25
CA GLY A 51 7.14 -16.37 4.44
C GLY A 51 5.68 -16.71 4.80
N HIS A 52 4.69 -16.03 4.21
CA HIS A 52 3.28 -16.25 4.54
C HIS A 52 2.33 -15.91 3.36
N PRO A 53 2.46 -16.58 2.21
CA PRO A 53 1.65 -16.29 1.02
C PRO A 53 0.15 -16.53 1.27
N GLY A 54 -0.22 -17.65 1.93
CA GLY A 54 -1.62 -17.98 2.19
C GLY A 54 -2.32 -16.95 3.08
N THR A 55 -1.68 -16.49 4.16
CA THR A 55 -2.23 -15.43 5.01
C THR A 55 -2.39 -14.13 4.26
N SER A 56 -1.41 -13.77 3.42
CA SER A 56 -1.47 -12.56 2.59
C SER A 56 -2.63 -12.62 1.60
N GLU A 57 -2.87 -13.80 1.00
CA GLU A 57 -3.98 -14.01 0.08
C GLU A 57 -5.34 -13.84 0.77
N LEU A 58 -5.53 -14.44 1.95
CA LEU A 58 -6.78 -14.33 2.71
C LEU A 58 -7.09 -12.86 3.04
N VAL A 59 -6.09 -12.10 3.48
CA VAL A 59 -6.24 -10.66 3.74
C VAL A 59 -6.51 -9.89 2.45
N GLY A 60 -5.76 -10.17 1.37
CA GLY A 60 -5.96 -9.52 0.07
C GLY A 60 -7.38 -9.70 -0.47
N ARG A 61 -7.95 -10.90 -0.34
CA ARG A 61 -9.34 -11.19 -0.72
C ARG A 61 -10.33 -10.42 0.14
N ALA A 62 -10.09 -10.29 1.44
CA ALA A 62 -10.93 -9.49 2.33
C ALA A 62 -10.92 -8.00 1.94
N VAL A 63 -9.74 -7.44 1.62
CA VAL A 63 -9.61 -6.05 1.17
C VAL A 63 -10.29 -5.85 -0.20
N GLN A 64 -10.08 -6.74 -1.17
CA GLN A 64 -10.76 -6.67 -2.46
C GLN A 64 -12.28 -6.71 -2.32
N ARG A 65 -12.79 -7.52 -1.39
CA ARG A 65 -14.23 -7.55 -1.08
C ARG A 65 -14.70 -6.20 -0.53
N ALA A 66 -13.98 -5.63 0.43
CA ALA A 66 -14.31 -4.31 0.97
C ALA A 66 -14.27 -3.21 -0.11
N VAL A 67 -13.29 -3.23 -1.02
CA VAL A 67 -13.20 -2.29 -2.16
C VAL A 67 -14.47 -2.37 -3.03
N ARG A 68 -14.94 -3.59 -3.34
CA ARG A 68 -16.19 -3.80 -4.09
C ARG A 68 -17.42 -3.35 -3.32
N ASP A 69 -17.53 -3.74 -2.05
CA ASP A 69 -18.68 -3.43 -1.20
C ASP A 69 -18.81 -1.90 -0.99
N CYS A 70 -17.69 -1.17 -0.98
CA CYS A 70 -17.64 0.29 -0.94
C CYS A 70 -17.82 0.99 -2.30
N GLY A 71 -18.05 0.25 -3.39
CA GLY A 71 -18.20 0.81 -4.74
C GLY A 71 -16.96 1.55 -5.26
N MET A 72 -15.77 1.18 -4.78
CA MET A 72 -14.52 1.80 -5.18
C MET A 72 -14.00 1.19 -6.50
N PRO A 73 -13.22 1.94 -7.30
CA PRO A 73 -12.56 1.38 -8.48
C PRO A 73 -11.68 0.19 -8.10
N GLU A 74 -11.71 -0.88 -8.91
CA GLU A 74 -10.96 -2.10 -8.66
C GLU A 74 -9.45 -1.84 -8.47
N GLY A 75 -8.89 -0.95 -9.29
CA GLY A 75 -7.47 -0.55 -9.24
C GLY A 75 -7.05 0.22 -7.99
N VAL A 76 -7.95 0.44 -7.02
CA VAL A 76 -7.61 1.02 -5.71
C VAL A 76 -6.74 0.06 -4.88
N PHE A 77 -6.82 -1.25 -5.12
CA PHE A 77 -6.03 -2.22 -4.37
C PHE A 77 -5.52 -3.36 -5.25
N SER A 78 -4.22 -3.64 -5.17
CA SER A 78 -3.58 -4.80 -5.77
C SER A 78 -2.72 -5.54 -4.76
N LEU A 79 -2.75 -6.87 -4.76
CA LEU A 79 -1.82 -7.72 -4.02
C LEU A 79 -0.93 -8.48 -4.99
N LEU A 80 0.38 -8.30 -4.86
CA LEU A 80 1.39 -8.94 -5.70
C LEU A 80 2.18 -9.98 -4.90
N PHE A 81 2.35 -11.15 -5.49
CA PHE A 81 3.21 -12.21 -4.99
C PHE A 81 4.49 -12.25 -5.79
N ASP A 82 5.61 -12.42 -5.11
CA ASP A 82 6.93 -12.52 -5.73
C ASP A 82 7.64 -13.72 -5.11
N SER A 83 8.19 -14.60 -5.95
CA SER A 83 9.06 -15.71 -5.53
C SER A 83 10.51 -15.27 -5.31
N GLY A 84 10.86 -14.04 -5.72
CA GLY A 84 12.17 -13.45 -5.53
C GLY A 84 12.09 -11.97 -5.17
N ARG A 85 12.83 -11.15 -5.91
CA ARG A 85 12.92 -9.69 -5.70
C ARG A 85 12.51 -8.88 -6.94
N GLN A 86 12.13 -9.53 -8.03
CA GLN A 86 11.95 -8.88 -9.33
C GLN A 86 10.82 -7.85 -9.30
N ILE A 87 9.67 -8.22 -8.76
CA ILE A 87 8.52 -7.31 -8.62
C ILE A 87 8.88 -6.19 -7.64
N SER A 88 9.60 -6.54 -6.58
CA SER A 88 10.01 -5.58 -5.56
C SER A 88 10.95 -4.51 -6.14
N GLN A 89 11.94 -4.92 -6.94
CA GLN A 89 12.85 -4.02 -7.64
C GLN A 89 12.13 -3.17 -8.68
N ALA A 90 11.20 -3.75 -9.43
CA ALA A 90 10.40 -3.03 -10.42
C ALA A 90 9.53 -1.94 -9.78
N LEU A 91 8.86 -2.25 -8.66
CA LEU A 91 8.04 -1.28 -7.92
C LEU A 91 8.86 -0.11 -7.36
N VAL A 92 10.10 -0.37 -6.93
CA VAL A 92 11.00 0.67 -6.41
C VAL A 92 11.58 1.53 -7.52
N ALA A 93 11.78 0.97 -8.71
CA ALA A 93 12.30 1.70 -9.86
C ALA A 93 11.22 2.52 -10.60
N ASP A 94 9.94 2.22 -10.41
CA ASP A 94 8.84 2.93 -11.08
C ASP A 94 8.60 4.31 -10.45
N GLN A 95 8.87 5.38 -11.20
CA GLN A 95 8.71 6.76 -10.75
C GLN A 95 7.27 7.16 -10.43
N ARG A 96 6.28 6.39 -10.90
CA ARG A 96 4.86 6.63 -10.61
C ARG A 96 4.46 6.06 -9.26
N VAL A 97 5.32 5.24 -8.64
CA VAL A 97 5.02 4.50 -7.41
C VAL A 97 5.83 5.07 -6.27
N ILE A 98 5.15 5.45 -5.21
CA ILE A 98 5.80 5.82 -3.95
C ILE A 98 5.94 4.58 -3.11
N VAL A 99 7.16 4.31 -2.65
CA VAL A 99 7.45 3.10 -1.88
C VAL A 99 7.55 3.42 -0.39
N LEU A 100 6.88 2.60 0.42
CA LEU A 100 7.02 2.57 1.87
C LEU A 100 7.53 1.19 2.30
N PHE A 101 8.70 1.16 2.95
CA PHE A 101 9.28 -0.04 3.54
C PHE A 101 8.96 -0.11 5.04
N ASN A 102 8.53 -1.28 5.50
CA ASN A 102 8.64 -1.64 6.91
C ASN A 102 9.99 -2.36 7.09
N VAL A 103 10.94 -1.68 7.73
CA VAL A 103 12.28 -2.22 7.94
C VAL A 103 12.24 -3.18 9.13
N GLU A 104 12.53 -4.46 8.90
CA GLU A 104 13.07 -5.30 9.96
C GLU A 104 14.51 -4.85 10.21
N LYS A 105 14.78 -4.27 11.39
CA LYS A 105 16.15 -4.23 11.89
C LYS A 105 16.58 -5.69 12.07
N ARG A 106 17.48 -6.17 11.21
CA ARG A 106 18.28 -7.34 11.56
C ARG A 106 19.06 -6.95 12.82
N ALA A 107 18.77 -7.65 13.93
CA ALA A 107 19.67 -7.73 15.07
C ALA A 107 20.93 -8.49 14.64
#